data_AF-A0A369RJX2-F1
#
_entry.id   AF-A0A369RJX2-F1
#
_cell.length_a   1.000
_cell.length_b   1.000
_cell.length_c   1.000
_cell.angle_alpha   90.00
_cell.angle_beta   90.00
_cell.angle_gamma   90.00
#
_symmetry.space_group_name_H-M   'P 1'
#
loop_
_entity.id
_entity.type
_entity.pdbx_description
1 polymer ?
#
loop_
_entity_poly.entity_id
_entity_poly.type
_entity_poly.pdbx_seq_one_letter_code
_entity_poly.pdbx_strand_id
1 'polypeptide(L)'
;MLFTHKCGTCETEKKFLNTSEVFSKYKGDFSQPIKWSNNTEEGLLELLKETKNDLQEAAISLVPEIQDVISTLESQEGSILSRMSGSGVACFGMFNSEESAKAAAANIKKEYPEWWVYDTQLIV
;
A
#
# COMPACT_ATOMS: atom_id res chain seq x y z
N MET A 1 -8.33 -6.95 -2.89
CA MET A 1 -7.53 -5.80 -2.44
C MET A 1 -7.71 -5.63 -0.94
N LEU A 2 -6.69 -5.14 -0.25
CA LEU A 2 -6.74 -4.79 1.17
C LEU A 2 -6.13 -3.41 1.35
N PHE A 3 -6.81 -2.49 2.02
CA PHE A 3 -6.26 -1.20 2.41
C PHE A 3 -6.01 -1.17 3.91
N THR A 4 -4.87 -0.60 4.30
CA THR A 4 -4.56 -0.47 5.72
C THR A 4 -3.60 0.67 6.03
N HIS A 5 -3.71 1.18 7.26
CA HIS A 5 -2.67 1.96 7.90
C HIS A 5 -2.77 1.73 9.42
N LYS A 6 -1.65 1.96 10.12
CA LYS A 6 -1.64 1.99 11.58
C LYS A 6 -2.47 3.17 12.09
N CYS A 7 -3.48 2.93 12.93
CA CYS A 7 -4.18 4.01 13.63
C CYS A 7 -3.44 4.29 14.94
N GLY A 8 -3.06 5.54 15.19
CA GLY A 8 -2.41 5.91 16.45
C GLY A 8 -3.39 5.82 17.61
N THR A 9 -3.23 4.82 18.49
CA THR A 9 -4.07 4.64 19.68
C THR A 9 -3.30 4.55 21.01
N CYS A 10 -1.98 4.74 21.04
CA CYS A 10 -1.25 4.85 22.30
C CYS A 10 0.01 5.72 22.16
N GLU A 11 -0.01 6.90 22.80
CA GLU A 11 1.10 7.84 23.13
C GLU A 11 2.09 8.32 22.05
N THR A 12 2.11 7.77 20.84
CA THR A 12 2.84 8.37 19.71
C THR A 12 1.91 9.31 18.95
N GLU A 13 2.27 10.60 18.90
CA GLU A 13 1.55 11.62 18.14
C GLU A 13 1.21 11.11 16.73
N LYS A 14 -0.05 11.24 16.31
CA LYS A 14 -0.46 10.96 14.93
C LYS A 14 0.36 11.86 14.00
N LYS A 15 1.42 11.31 13.41
CA LYS A 15 2.29 12.07 12.51
C LYS A 15 1.55 12.28 11.19
N PHE A 16 0.99 13.47 11.02
CA PHE A 16 0.38 13.88 9.76
C PHE A 16 1.48 14.05 8.72
N LEU A 17 1.48 13.20 7.69
CA LEU A 17 2.46 13.28 6.61
C LEU A 17 1.96 14.25 5.53
N ASN A 18 2.62 15.40 5.40
CA ASN A 18 2.21 16.41 4.42
C ASN A 18 2.69 16.02 3.02
N THR A 19 1.78 16.04 2.03
CA THR A 19 2.13 15.76 0.63
C THR A 19 3.31 16.59 0.15
N SER A 20 3.36 17.89 0.45
CA SER A 20 4.47 18.75 0.00
C SER A 20 5.82 18.35 0.59
N GLU A 21 5.84 17.79 1.80
CA GLU A 21 7.05 17.33 2.47
C GLU A 21 7.60 16.07 1.80
N VAL A 22 6.72 15.13 1.44
CA VAL A 22 7.09 13.90 0.71
C VAL A 22 7.68 14.23 -0.65
N PHE A 23 7.03 15.11 -1.41
CA PHE A 23 7.53 15.56 -2.71
C PHE A 23 8.84 16.36 -2.57
N SER A 24 8.98 17.20 -1.55
CA SER A 24 10.22 17.95 -1.30
C SER A 24 11.39 17.03 -0.92
N LYS A 25 11.10 15.92 -0.22
CA LYS A 25 12.07 14.91 0.18
C LYS A 25 12.51 14.03 -1.00
N TYR A 26 11.63 13.76 -1.96
CA TYR A 26 11.96 13.01 -3.16
C TYR A 26 12.95 13.79 -4.05
N LYS A 27 14.07 13.15 -4.41
CA LYS A 27 15.15 13.75 -5.23
C LYS A 27 15.48 12.94 -6.49
N GLY A 28 14.78 11.85 -6.74
CA GLY A 28 14.97 11.02 -7.94
C GLY A 28 14.22 11.57 -9.14
N ASP A 29 14.48 10.98 -10.30
CA ASP A 29 13.65 11.19 -11.48
C ASP A 29 12.35 10.37 -11.34
N PHE A 30 11.22 10.96 -11.72
CA PHE A 30 9.98 10.20 -11.77
C PHE A 30 10.02 9.15 -12.88
N SER A 31 9.44 8.00 -12.59
CA SER A 31 9.21 6.94 -13.57
C SER A 31 8.41 7.48 -14.76
N GLN A 32 8.63 6.86 -15.92
CA GLN A 32 7.89 7.25 -17.12
C GLN A 32 6.38 7.02 -16.93
N PRO A 33 5.52 7.85 -17.53
CA PRO A 33 4.08 7.66 -17.47
C PRO A 33 3.67 6.25 -17.92
N ILE A 34 2.78 5.64 -17.14
CA ILE A 34 2.24 4.32 -17.44
C ILE A 34 1.48 4.39 -18.77
N LYS A 35 1.90 3.59 -19.75
CA LYS A 35 1.20 3.48 -21.03
C LYS A 35 0.07 2.47 -20.89
N TRP A 36 -1.13 2.98 -20.63
CA TRP A 36 -2.34 2.17 -20.58
C TRP A 36 -2.87 1.88 -21.99
N SER A 37 -3.22 0.61 -22.26
CA SER A 37 -3.94 0.23 -23.47
C SER A 37 -5.29 -0.37 -23.09
N ASN A 38 -6.37 0.02 -23.79
CA ASN A 38 -7.75 -0.31 -23.43
C ASN A 38 -8.13 -1.80 -23.60
N ASN A 39 -7.19 -2.70 -23.90
CA ASN A 39 -7.48 -4.08 -24.30
C ASN A 39 -7.08 -5.13 -23.25
N THR A 40 -6.73 -4.74 -22.04
CA THR A 40 -6.07 -5.66 -21.08
C THR A 40 -6.61 -5.53 -19.67
N GLU A 41 -7.82 -6.03 -19.44
CA GLU A 41 -8.21 -6.50 -18.09
C GLU A 41 -7.21 -7.58 -17.63
N GLU A 42 -6.79 -8.45 -18.56
CA GLU A 42 -5.84 -9.56 -18.35
C GLU A 42 -4.40 -9.11 -18.05
N GLY A 43 -4.06 -7.83 -18.29
CA GLY A 43 -2.69 -7.31 -18.15
C GLY A 43 -2.48 -6.36 -16.97
N LEU A 44 -3.53 -6.03 -16.22
CA LEU A 44 -3.43 -5.05 -15.14
C LEU A 44 -2.46 -5.50 -14.04
N LEU A 45 -2.47 -6.78 -13.67
CA LEU A 45 -1.57 -7.29 -12.64
C LEU A 45 -0.10 -7.21 -13.08
N GLU A 46 0.19 -7.56 -14.33
CA GLU A 46 1.53 -7.48 -14.92
C GLU A 46 2.00 -6.02 -15.01
N LEU A 47 1.12 -5.13 -15.47
CA LEU A 47 1.40 -3.68 -15.49
C LEU A 47 1.68 -3.13 -14.09
N LEU A 48 0.92 -3.58 -13.08
CA LEU A 48 1.16 -3.17 -11.71
C LEU A 48 2.52 -3.67 -11.22
N LYS A 49 2.91 -4.91 -11.52
CA LYS A 49 4.24 -5.43 -11.16
C LYS A 49 5.39 -4.62 -11.79
N GLU A 50 5.22 -4.14 -13.02
CA GLU A 50 6.23 -3.34 -13.75
C GLU A 50 6.32 -1.88 -13.29
N THR A 51 5.33 -1.40 -12.54
CA THR A 51 5.28 -0.01 -12.04
C THR A 51 5.68 0.06 -10.59
N LYS A 52 5.82 1.26 -10.02
CA LYS A 52 6.10 1.48 -8.60
C LYS A 52 5.53 2.83 -8.15
N ASN A 53 5.51 3.04 -6.84
CA ASN A 53 5.30 4.37 -6.27
C ASN A 53 6.65 5.01 -5.95
N ASP A 54 7.10 5.96 -6.76
CA ASP A 54 8.40 6.64 -6.60
C ASP A 54 8.53 7.37 -5.26
N LEU A 55 7.41 7.78 -4.65
CA LEU A 55 7.40 8.51 -3.39
C LEU A 55 7.52 7.61 -2.16
N GLN A 56 7.43 6.28 -2.34
CA GLN A 56 7.37 5.34 -1.21
C GLN A 56 8.60 5.43 -0.31
N GLU A 57 9.81 5.41 -0.88
CA GLU A 57 11.06 5.54 -0.10
C GLU A 57 11.15 6.88 0.62
N ALA A 58 10.73 7.97 -0.04
CA ALA A 58 10.71 9.30 0.57
C ALA A 58 9.72 9.34 1.76
N ALA A 59 8.55 8.74 1.62
CA ALA A 59 7.55 8.66 2.68
C ALA A 59 8.00 7.75 3.83
N ILE A 60 8.60 6.59 3.56
CA ILE A 60 9.18 5.69 4.58
C ILE A 60 10.25 6.41 5.38
N SER A 61 11.09 7.24 4.74
CA SER A 61 12.12 8.00 5.45
C SER A 61 11.55 9.04 6.44
N LEU A 62 10.30 9.46 6.24
CA LEU A 62 9.59 10.40 7.11
C LEU A 62 8.71 9.68 8.14
N VAL A 63 8.13 8.53 7.77
CA VAL A 63 7.23 7.69 8.57
C VAL A 63 7.61 6.22 8.36
N PRO A 64 8.56 5.68 9.15
CA PRO A 64 9.04 4.31 9.00
C PRO A 64 7.96 3.23 9.13
N GLU A 65 6.86 3.53 9.84
CA GLU A 65 5.72 2.62 10.02
C GLU A 65 5.04 2.23 8.69
N ILE A 66 5.24 3.02 7.62
CA ILE A 66 4.79 2.64 6.27
C ILE A 66 5.46 1.33 5.83
N GLN A 67 6.75 1.14 6.15
CA GLN A 67 7.46 -0.10 5.83
C GLN A 67 6.89 -1.28 6.60
N ASP A 68 6.57 -1.10 7.89
CA ASP A 68 5.97 -2.14 8.71
C ASP A 68 4.62 -2.60 8.13
N VAL A 69 3.79 -1.66 7.69
CA VAL A 69 2.49 -1.95 7.06
C VAL A 69 2.67 -2.68 5.73
N ILE A 70 3.59 -2.24 4.88
CA ILE A 70 3.89 -2.90 3.59
C ILE A 70 4.38 -4.33 3.83
N SER A 71 5.37 -4.52 4.72
CA SER A 71 5.92 -5.84 5.02
C SER A 71 4.87 -6.77 5.64
N THR A 72 3.97 -6.25 6.47
CA THR A 72 2.84 -7.02 7.03
C THR A 72 1.88 -7.49 5.95
N LEU A 73 1.61 -6.67 4.93
CA LEU A 73 0.78 -7.05 3.79
C LEU A 73 1.48 -8.08 2.88
N GLU A 74 2.79 -7.94 2.67
CA GLU A 74 3.60 -8.88 1.87
C GLU A 74 3.73 -10.26 2.53
N SER A 75 3.72 -10.31 3.86
CA SER A 75 3.83 -11.58 4.60
C SER A 75 2.54 -12.39 4.64
N GLN A 76 1.41 -11.83 4.20
CA GLN A 76 0.14 -12.54 4.19
C GLN A 76 0.09 -13.57 3.04
N GLU A 77 -0.57 -14.69 3.29
CA GLU A 77 -0.79 -15.72 2.28
C GLU A 77 -1.58 -15.17 1.08
N GLY A 78 -1.15 -15.52 -0.12
CA GLY A 78 -1.78 -15.09 -1.37
C GLY A 78 -1.52 -13.63 -1.75
N SER A 79 -0.69 -12.89 -1.01
CA SER A 79 -0.24 -11.54 -1.37
C SER A 79 0.58 -11.58 -2.67
N ILE A 80 0.24 -10.72 -3.62
CA ILE A 80 0.92 -10.59 -4.92
C ILE A 80 1.74 -9.29 -4.98
N LEU A 81 1.22 -8.22 -4.38
CA LEU A 81 1.83 -6.90 -4.43
C LEU A 81 1.34 -6.07 -3.25
N SER A 82 2.25 -5.36 -2.60
CA SER A 82 1.91 -4.39 -1.54
C SER A 82 2.63 -3.08 -1.78
N ARG A 83 1.92 -1.95 -1.65
CA ARG A 83 2.49 -0.60 -1.88
C ARG A 83 1.80 0.47 -1.06
N MET A 84 2.47 1.60 -0.92
CA MET A 84 1.85 2.85 -0.48
C MET A 84 0.92 3.42 -1.58
N SER A 85 -0.23 3.94 -1.19
CA SER A 85 -1.15 4.69 -2.07
C SER A 85 -0.85 6.19 -2.03
N GLY A 86 -0.72 6.83 -3.21
CA GLY A 86 -0.45 8.27 -3.31
C GLY A 86 0.85 8.69 -2.63
N SER A 87 0.82 9.78 -1.85
CA SER A 87 1.96 10.21 -1.02
C SER A 87 1.95 9.62 0.40
N GLY A 88 1.09 8.63 0.67
CA GLY A 88 0.95 8.00 1.99
C GLY A 88 -0.08 8.68 2.90
N VAL A 89 -0.33 8.14 4.11
CA VAL A 89 0.31 6.95 4.70
C VAL A 89 -0.42 5.63 4.42
N ALA A 90 -1.58 5.68 3.75
CA ALA A 90 -2.35 4.49 3.44
C ALA A 90 -1.57 3.54 2.53
N CYS A 91 -1.59 2.26 2.86
CA CYS A 91 -0.99 1.19 2.06
C CYS A 91 -2.09 0.25 1.56
N PHE A 92 -1.79 -0.48 0.49
CA PHE A 92 -2.68 -1.50 -0.04
C PHE A 92 -1.94 -2.77 -0.46
N GLY A 93 -2.64 -3.89 -0.41
CA GLY A 93 -2.20 -5.21 -0.88
C GLY A 93 -3.15 -5.77 -1.94
N MET A 94 -2.58 -6.37 -2.99
CA MET A 94 -3.26 -7.17 -4.00
C MET A 94 -3.08 -8.64 -3.66
N PHE A 95 -4.15 -9.42 -3.80
CA PHE A 95 -4.17 -10.84 -3.45
C PHE A 95 -4.67 -11.67 -4.63
N ASN A 96 -4.22 -12.91 -4.71
CA ASN A 96 -4.58 -13.84 -5.79
C ASN A 96 -6.04 -14.30 -5.78
N SER A 97 -6.74 -14.11 -4.66
CA SER A 97 -8.17 -14.38 -4.54
C SER A 97 -8.83 -13.47 -3.51
N GLU A 98 -10.17 -13.42 -3.56
CA GLU A 98 -10.97 -12.70 -2.57
C GLU A 98 -10.85 -13.32 -1.18
N GLU A 99 -10.79 -14.65 -1.11
CA GLU A 99 -10.62 -15.41 0.14
C GLU A 99 -9.29 -15.08 0.81
N SER A 100 -8.19 -15.04 0.06
CA SER A 100 -6.88 -14.65 0.55
C SER A 100 -6.90 -13.22 1.11
N ALA A 101 -7.55 -12.27 0.41
CA ALA A 101 -7.67 -10.89 0.88
C ALA A 101 -8.48 -10.79 2.19
N LYS A 102 -9.59 -11.52 2.30
CA LYS A 102 -10.42 -11.58 3.51
C LYS A 102 -9.68 -12.22 4.69
N ALA A 103 -8.96 -13.31 4.44
CA ALA A 103 -8.13 -13.96 5.46
C ALA A 103 -7.02 -13.03 5.95
N ALA A 104 -6.31 -12.37 5.04
CA ALA A 104 -5.30 -11.35 5.36
C ALA A 104 -5.90 -10.21 6.21
N ALA A 105 -7.07 -9.69 5.84
CA ALA A 105 -7.74 -8.64 6.59
C ALA A 105 -8.09 -9.08 8.02
N ALA A 106 -8.60 -10.31 8.18
CA ALA A 106 -8.92 -10.86 9.49
C ALA A 106 -7.67 -11.09 10.35
N ASN A 107 -6.60 -11.63 9.76
CA ASN A 107 -5.33 -11.88 10.43
C ASN A 107 -4.70 -10.57 10.91
N ILE A 108 -4.60 -9.56 10.04
CA ILE A 108 -4.01 -8.28 10.38
C ILE A 108 -4.83 -7.56 11.45
N LYS A 109 -6.17 -7.57 11.37
CA LYS A 109 -7.02 -7.01 12.45
C LYS A 109 -6.83 -7.69 13.79
N LYS A 110 -6.51 -8.99 13.79
CA LYS A 110 -6.27 -9.76 15.02
C LYS A 110 -4.90 -9.44 15.61
N GLU A 111 -3.88 -9.34 14.77
CA GLU A 111 -2.49 -9.07 15.19
C GLU A 111 -2.27 -7.60 15.57
N TYR A 112 -2.91 -6.69 14.82
CA TYR A 112 -2.83 -5.24 14.96
C TYR A 112 -4.24 -4.64 15.12
N PRO A 113 -4.89 -4.82 16.29
CA PRO A 113 -6.26 -4.37 16.52
C PRO A 113 -6.43 -2.85 16.43
N GLU A 114 -5.34 -2.10 16.52
CA GLU A 114 -5.33 -0.66 16.32
C GLU A 114 -5.25 -0.25 14.84
N TRP A 115 -4.99 -1.15 13.90
CA TRP A 115 -4.91 -0.78 12.49
C TRP A 115 -6.29 -0.62 11.88
N TRP A 116 -6.41 0.38 11.01
CA TRP A 116 -7.55 0.45 10.11
C TRP A 116 -7.29 -0.52 8.96
N VAL A 117 -8.21 -1.44 8.70
CA VAL A 117 -8.01 -2.54 7.73
C VAL A 117 -9.35 -2.83 7.03
N TYR A 118 -9.36 -2.76 5.70
CA TYR A 118 -10.56 -3.04 4.89
C TYR A 118 -10.21 -3.81 3.62
N ASP A 119 -10.82 -4.97 3.43
CA ASP A 119 -10.81 -5.69 2.17
C ASP A 119 -11.85 -5.14 1.18
N THR A 120 -11.53 -5.22 -0.10
CA THR A 120 -12.40 -4.81 -1.20
C THR A 120 -12.07 -5.59 -2.48
N GLN A 121 -12.99 -5.58 -3.44
CA GLN A 121 -12.83 -6.21 -4.74
C GLN A 121 -12.41 -5.17 -5.79
N LEU A 122 -11.49 -5.55 -6.66
CA LEU A 122 -11.16 -4.76 -7.84
C LEU A 122 -12.20 -5.08 -8.92
N ILE A 123 -12.88 -4.05 -9.42
CA ILE A 123 -13.80 -4.15 -10.55
C ILE A 123 -13.00 -3.66 -11.76
N VAL A 124 -12.71 -4.55 -12.70
CA VAL A 124 -12.11 -4.24 -14.00
C VAL A 124 -13.19 -4.24 -15.08
#